data_AF-A0A7J7YYE7-F1
#
_entry.id   AF-A0A7J7YYE7-F1
#
_cell.length_a   1.000
_cell.length_b   1.000
_cell.length_c   1.000
_cell.angle_alpha   90.00
_cell.angle_beta   90.00
_cell.angle_gamma   90.00
#
_symmetry.space_group_name_H-M   'P 1'
#
loop_
_entity.id
_entity.type
_entity.pdbx_description
1 polymer ?
#
loop_
_entity_poly.entity_id
_entity_poly.type
_entity_poly.pdbx_seq_one_letter_code
_entity_poly.pdbx_strand_id
1 'polypeptide(L)'
;MEMEDMGVIGGQLAMYTVTVIIGLLIHAVIVLPLLYFLVTRKNPWVFIGGLLQALITALGTSSSSATLPITFKCLEENNGVDKRVTRFVLPVGATINMDGTALYEALAAIFIAQVNNFDLNFGQIITISITATAASIGAAGIPQAGLVTMVIVLTSVGLPTDDITLIIAVDWFLDRLRTTTNVLGDSLGAGIVEHLSRHELKNHDVETGNSVIEENEVKKPYQLIAQESDAEKPADSETKM
;
A
#
# COMPACT_ATOMS: atom_id res chain seq x y z
N MET A 1 44.67 -6.11 -13.13
CA MET A 1 44.15 -6.15 -11.74
C MET A 1 42.88 -5.34 -11.59
N GLU A 2 42.83 -4.03 -11.90
CA GLU A 2 41.59 -3.24 -11.78
C GLU A 2 40.42 -3.70 -12.68
N MET A 3 40.69 -4.21 -13.89
CA MET A 3 39.62 -4.69 -14.80
C MET A 3 39.09 -6.09 -14.45
N GLU A 4 39.87 -6.94 -13.78
CA GLU A 4 39.40 -8.25 -13.30
C GLU A 4 38.44 -8.06 -12.11
N ASP A 5 38.74 -7.12 -11.22
CA ASP A 5 37.88 -6.77 -10.09
C ASP A 5 36.53 -6.19 -10.54
N MET A 6 36.53 -5.29 -11.54
CA MET A 6 35.29 -4.70 -12.07
C MET A 6 34.38 -5.74 -12.73
N GLY A 7 34.95 -6.76 -13.38
CA GLY A 7 34.18 -7.86 -13.96
C GLY A 7 33.54 -8.76 -12.89
N VAL A 8 34.27 -9.04 -11.82
CA VAL A 8 33.78 -9.84 -10.68
C VAL A 8 32.69 -9.08 -9.91
N ILE A 9 32.93 -7.81 -9.57
CA ILE A 9 31.97 -6.95 -8.87
C ILE A 9 30.70 -6.74 -9.72
N GLY A 10 30.86 -6.50 -11.03
CA GLY A 10 29.73 -6.39 -11.95
C GLY A 10 28.91 -7.69 -12.02
N GLY A 11 29.57 -8.85 -12.04
CA GLY A 11 28.92 -10.15 -11.98
C GLY A 11 28.17 -10.39 -10.67
N GLN A 12 28.76 -10.02 -9.54
CA GLN A 12 28.13 -10.10 -8.22
C GLN A 12 26.89 -9.19 -8.14
N LEU A 13 26.98 -7.96 -8.64
CA LEU A 13 25.86 -7.01 -8.69
C LEU A 13 24.72 -7.50 -9.59
N ALA A 14 25.05 -8.16 -10.70
CA ALA A 14 24.06 -8.79 -11.57
C ALA A 14 23.33 -9.94 -10.84
N MET A 15 24.06 -10.80 -10.13
CA MET A 15 23.47 -11.88 -9.32
C MET A 15 22.60 -11.34 -8.17
N TYR A 16 23.03 -10.27 -7.51
CA TYR A 16 22.22 -9.55 -6.54
C TYR A 16 20.92 -9.05 -7.15
N THR A 17 21.00 -8.36 -8.30
CA THR A 17 19.84 -7.81 -9.02
C THR A 17 18.84 -8.92 -9.36
N VAL A 18 19.32 -10.04 -9.90
CA VAL A 18 18.49 -11.21 -10.22
C VAL A 18 17.84 -11.78 -8.95
N THR A 19 18.58 -11.87 -7.85
CA THR A 19 18.06 -12.39 -6.57
C THR A 19 16.93 -11.51 -6.03
N VAL A 20 17.08 -10.19 -6.07
CA VAL A 20 16.03 -9.24 -5.67
C VAL A 20 14.80 -9.38 -6.57
N ILE A 21 14.97 -9.44 -7.90
CA ILE A 21 13.87 -9.60 -8.84
C ILE A 21 13.10 -10.90 -8.57
N ILE A 22 13.81 -12.02 -8.39
CA ILE A 22 13.18 -13.31 -8.09
C ILE A 22 12.44 -13.25 -6.76
N GLY A 23 13.05 -12.67 -5.72
CA GLY A 23 12.41 -12.50 -4.41
C GLY A 23 11.11 -11.70 -4.50
N LEU A 24 11.13 -10.55 -5.18
CA LEU A 24 9.96 -9.70 -5.41
C LEU A 24 8.90 -10.43 -6.23
N LEU A 25 9.27 -11.15 -7.29
CA LEU A 25 8.32 -11.91 -8.11
C LEU A 25 7.68 -13.06 -7.32
N ILE A 26 8.45 -13.81 -6.55
CA ILE A 26 7.90 -14.86 -5.67
C ILE A 26 6.92 -14.23 -4.68
N HIS A 27 7.28 -13.10 -4.07
CA HIS A 27 6.40 -12.44 -3.11
C HIS A 27 5.11 -11.92 -3.78
N ALA A 28 5.22 -11.21 -4.89
CA ALA A 28 4.11 -10.59 -5.62
C ALA A 28 3.18 -11.59 -6.32
N VAL A 29 3.72 -12.68 -6.87
CA VAL A 29 2.97 -13.64 -7.72
C VAL A 29 2.55 -14.87 -6.94
N ILE A 30 3.27 -15.25 -5.88
CA ILE A 30 2.97 -16.46 -5.11
C ILE A 30 2.49 -16.11 -3.72
N VAL A 31 3.27 -15.38 -2.92
CA VAL A 31 2.97 -15.16 -1.49
C VAL A 31 1.71 -14.32 -1.29
N LEU A 32 1.66 -13.11 -1.86
CA LEU A 32 0.53 -12.20 -1.70
C LEU A 32 -0.78 -12.77 -2.30
N PRO A 33 -0.80 -13.33 -3.53
CA PRO A 33 -2.01 -13.92 -4.09
C PRO A 33 -2.48 -15.16 -3.31
N LEU A 34 -1.55 -15.98 -2.81
CA LEU A 34 -1.88 -17.11 -1.95
C LEU A 34 -2.50 -16.66 -0.63
N LEU A 35 -1.94 -15.64 0.01
CA LEU A 35 -2.49 -15.07 1.24
C LEU A 35 -3.92 -14.55 1.01
N TYR A 36 -4.14 -13.80 -0.07
CA TYR A 36 -5.46 -13.33 -0.46
C TYR A 36 -6.43 -14.49 -0.68
N PHE A 37 -6.02 -15.53 -1.42
CA PHE A 37 -6.85 -16.70 -1.68
C PHE A 37 -7.19 -17.46 -0.40
N LEU A 38 -6.23 -17.66 0.51
CA LEU A 38 -6.45 -18.40 1.75
C LEU A 38 -7.49 -17.72 2.65
N VAL A 39 -7.44 -16.39 2.74
CA VAL A 39 -8.35 -15.61 3.60
C VAL A 39 -9.70 -15.37 2.94
N THR A 40 -9.72 -14.89 1.70
CA THR A 40 -10.96 -14.48 1.03
C THR A 40 -11.68 -15.63 0.31
N ARG A 41 -10.96 -16.71 0.00
CA ARG A 41 -11.39 -17.83 -0.86
C ARG A 41 -11.86 -17.39 -2.25
N LYS A 42 -11.42 -16.21 -2.72
CA LYS A 42 -11.69 -15.66 -4.06
C LYS A 42 -10.45 -15.74 -4.95
N ASN A 43 -10.65 -15.75 -6.27
CA ASN A 43 -9.55 -15.78 -7.23
C ASN A 43 -8.75 -14.46 -7.20
N PRO A 44 -7.46 -14.48 -6.78
CA PRO A 44 -6.65 -13.26 -6.68
C PRO A 44 -6.33 -12.65 -8.05
N TRP A 45 -6.26 -13.45 -9.11
CA TRP A 45 -5.87 -12.96 -10.44
C TRP A 45 -6.91 -12.01 -11.06
N VAL A 46 -8.19 -12.22 -10.74
CA VAL A 46 -9.27 -11.31 -11.15
C VAL A 46 -9.13 -9.97 -10.44
N PHE A 47 -8.81 -10.02 -9.14
CA PHE A 47 -8.58 -8.81 -8.33
C PHE A 47 -7.35 -8.03 -8.81
N ILE A 48 -6.25 -8.73 -9.12
CA ILE A 48 -5.03 -8.12 -9.68
C ILE A 48 -5.32 -7.53 -11.07
N GLY A 49 -6.17 -8.17 -11.88
CA GLY A 49 -6.59 -7.63 -13.18
C GLY A 49 -7.22 -6.25 -13.09
N GLY A 50 -8.05 -5.99 -12.07
CA GLY A 50 -8.64 -4.66 -11.85
C GLY A 50 -7.65 -3.60 -11.36
N LEU A 51 -6.45 -3.98 -10.92
CA LEU A 51 -5.37 -3.09 -10.45
C LEU A 51 -4.33 -2.77 -11.52
N LEU A 52 -4.43 -3.35 -12.72
CA LEU A 52 -3.36 -3.28 -13.72
C LEU A 52 -2.91 -1.84 -14.03
N GLN A 53 -3.85 -0.89 -14.08
CA GLN A 53 -3.53 0.52 -14.31
C GLN A 53 -2.70 1.14 -13.17
N ALA A 54 -3.03 0.82 -11.91
CA ALA A 54 -2.27 1.28 -10.75
C ALA A 54 -0.86 0.65 -10.73
N LEU A 55 -0.75 -0.65 -11.03
CA LEU A 55 0.53 -1.36 -11.07
C LEU A 55 1.46 -0.83 -12.17
N ILE A 56 0.94 -0.59 -13.38
CA ILE A 56 1.71 0.02 -14.47
C ILE A 56 2.15 1.43 -14.10
N THR A 57 1.27 2.20 -13.44
CA THR A 57 1.64 3.55 -12.99
C THR A 57 2.73 3.50 -11.93
N ALA A 58 2.64 2.56 -10.98
CA ALA A 58 3.64 2.38 -9.92
C ALA A 58 5.01 2.00 -10.47
N LEU A 59 5.03 1.13 -11.47
CA LEU A 59 6.23 0.80 -12.22
C LEU A 59 6.82 2.02 -12.94
N GLY A 60 5.96 2.90 -13.47
CA GLY A 60 6.34 4.12 -14.19
C GLY A 60 6.88 5.22 -13.28
N THR A 61 6.21 5.49 -12.16
CA THR A 61 6.51 6.59 -11.23
C THR A 61 7.56 6.23 -10.18
N SER A 62 7.69 4.95 -9.83
CA SER A 62 8.52 4.50 -8.70
C SER A 62 8.10 5.14 -7.36
N SER A 63 6.82 5.48 -7.21
CA SER A 63 6.30 6.09 -5.97
C SER A 63 4.90 5.58 -5.63
N SER A 64 4.77 4.91 -4.48
CA SER A 64 3.49 4.44 -3.94
C SER A 64 2.56 5.62 -3.66
N SER A 65 3.08 6.71 -3.07
CA SER A 65 2.29 7.91 -2.77
C SER A 65 1.77 8.60 -4.02
N ALA A 66 2.57 8.67 -5.10
CA ALA A 66 2.12 9.24 -6.37
C ALA A 66 1.04 8.39 -7.06
N THR A 67 1.05 7.07 -6.82
CA THR A 67 0.07 6.15 -7.42
C THR A 67 -1.24 6.04 -6.65
N LEU A 68 -1.24 6.49 -5.40
CA LEU A 68 -2.34 6.32 -4.46
C LEU A 68 -3.71 6.72 -5.03
N PRO A 69 -3.88 7.87 -5.73
CA PRO A 69 -5.19 8.25 -6.30
C PRO A 69 -5.70 7.26 -7.36
N ILE A 70 -4.81 6.65 -8.12
CA ILE A 70 -5.15 5.66 -9.15
C ILE A 70 -5.48 4.33 -8.48
N THR A 71 -4.75 3.96 -7.44
CA THR A 71 -5.04 2.77 -6.61
C THR A 71 -6.43 2.87 -5.97
N PHE A 72 -6.81 4.02 -5.42
CA PHE A 72 -8.17 4.28 -4.93
C PHE A 72 -9.22 4.00 -6.01
N LYS A 73 -9.03 4.61 -7.19
CA LYS A 73 -9.98 4.45 -8.31
C LYS A 73 -10.10 2.99 -8.74
N CYS A 74 -8.98 2.29 -8.93
CA CYS A 74 -8.99 0.88 -9.34
C CYS A 74 -9.69 -0.01 -8.30
N LEU A 75 -9.46 0.20 -7.01
CA LEU A 75 -10.09 -0.60 -5.97
C LEU A 75 -11.58 -0.33 -5.83
N GLU A 76 -11.99 0.93 -5.82
CA GLU A 76 -13.39 1.32 -5.65
C GLU A 76 -14.23 1.05 -6.89
N GLU A 77 -13.72 1.34 -8.09
CA GLU A 77 -14.49 1.23 -9.34
C GLU A 77 -14.35 -0.14 -10.01
N ASN A 78 -13.14 -0.71 -10.08
CA ASN A 78 -12.93 -1.98 -10.81
C ASN A 78 -13.16 -3.20 -9.91
N ASN A 79 -12.65 -3.16 -8.67
CA ASN A 79 -12.75 -4.28 -7.73
C ASN A 79 -13.94 -4.18 -6.76
N GLY A 80 -14.60 -3.01 -6.71
CA GLY A 80 -15.79 -2.79 -5.88
C GLY A 80 -15.52 -2.79 -4.38
N VAL A 81 -14.31 -2.45 -3.95
CA VAL A 81 -13.94 -2.42 -2.53
C VAL A 81 -14.61 -1.23 -1.84
N ASP A 82 -15.19 -1.46 -0.65
CA ASP A 82 -15.86 -0.41 0.13
C ASP A 82 -14.95 0.79 0.42
N LYS A 83 -15.46 2.00 0.16
CA LYS A 83 -14.72 3.27 0.34
C LYS A 83 -14.24 3.49 1.78
N ARG A 84 -14.96 2.97 2.77
CA ARG A 84 -14.57 3.06 4.19
C ARG A 84 -13.28 2.28 4.43
N VAL A 85 -13.11 1.14 3.75
CA VAL A 85 -11.91 0.31 3.85
C VAL A 85 -10.76 0.94 3.07
N THR A 86 -10.97 1.33 1.81
CA THR A 86 -9.90 1.92 0.98
C THR A 86 -9.31 3.18 1.62
N ARG A 87 -10.16 4.06 2.18
CA ARG A 87 -9.74 5.31 2.82
C ARG A 87 -8.96 5.12 4.12
N PHE A 88 -9.11 3.97 4.76
CA PHE A 88 -8.33 3.61 5.93
C PHE A 88 -7.04 2.88 5.54
N VAL A 89 -7.17 1.80 4.75
CA VAL A 89 -6.06 0.88 4.47
C VAL A 89 -5.01 1.50 3.55
N LEU A 90 -5.40 2.18 2.47
CA LEU A 90 -4.42 2.62 1.46
C LEU A 90 -3.49 3.73 1.95
N PRO A 91 -3.95 4.79 2.66
CA PRO A 91 -3.03 5.81 3.17
C PRO A 91 -2.05 5.25 4.22
N VAL A 92 -2.53 4.33 5.06
CA VAL A 92 -1.69 3.64 6.06
C VAL A 92 -0.71 2.70 5.38
N GLY A 93 -1.17 1.89 4.41
CA GLY A 93 -0.36 0.94 3.65
C GLY A 93 0.77 1.63 2.88
N ALA A 94 0.46 2.71 2.17
CA ALA A 94 1.43 3.43 1.33
C ALA A 94 2.64 4.01 2.10
N THR A 95 2.58 4.03 3.44
CA THR A 95 3.67 4.45 4.32
C THR A 95 4.24 3.29 5.14
N ILE A 96 3.39 2.43 5.69
CA ILE A 96 3.81 1.39 6.64
C ILE A 96 4.11 0.05 5.95
N ASN A 97 3.33 -0.33 4.95
CA ASN A 97 3.38 -1.65 4.33
C ASN A 97 4.30 -1.68 3.11
N MET A 98 5.60 -1.65 3.36
CA MET A 98 6.64 -1.63 2.33
C MET A 98 7.38 -2.97 2.17
N ASP A 99 6.64 -4.03 1.82
CA ASP A 99 7.17 -5.40 1.71
C ASP A 99 8.39 -5.51 0.78
N GLY A 100 8.31 -4.88 -0.39
CA GLY A 100 9.40 -4.86 -1.37
C GLY A 100 10.62 -4.10 -0.87
N THR A 101 10.43 -3.07 -0.04
CA THR A 101 11.53 -2.34 0.59
C THR A 101 12.22 -3.19 1.65
N ALA A 102 11.46 -3.86 2.52
CA ALA A 102 12.02 -4.76 3.53
C ALA A 102 12.81 -5.91 2.90
N LEU A 103 12.27 -6.53 1.83
CA LEU A 103 12.95 -7.59 1.09
C LEU A 103 14.27 -7.10 0.48
N TYR A 104 14.25 -5.92 -0.15
CA TYR A 104 15.44 -5.32 -0.72
C TYR A 104 16.48 -5.00 0.35
N GLU A 105 16.09 -4.41 1.47
CA GLU A 105 16.99 -4.05 2.57
C GLU A 105 17.69 -5.26 3.16
N ALA A 106 16.95 -6.35 3.39
CA ALA A 106 17.52 -7.59 3.89
C ALA A 106 18.52 -8.19 2.88
N LEU A 107 18.16 -8.26 1.59
CA LEU A 107 19.04 -8.82 0.56
C LEU A 107 20.28 -7.96 0.31
N ALA A 108 20.14 -6.63 0.32
CA ALA A 108 21.24 -5.70 0.16
C ALA A 108 22.25 -5.79 1.31
N ALA A 109 21.78 -5.89 2.56
CA ALA A 109 22.65 -6.06 3.71
C ALA A 109 23.44 -7.37 3.64
N ILE A 110 22.78 -8.47 3.25
CA ILE A 110 23.44 -9.77 3.06
C ILE A 110 24.44 -9.71 1.90
N PHE A 111 24.08 -9.05 0.80
CA PHE A 111 24.98 -8.86 -0.34
C PHE A 111 26.23 -8.06 0.02
N ILE A 112 26.08 -6.93 0.72
CA ILE A 112 27.21 -6.11 1.18
C ILE A 112 28.11 -6.90 2.12
N ALA A 113 27.53 -7.70 3.02
CA ALA A 113 28.32 -8.60 3.87
C ALA A 113 29.14 -9.59 3.03
N GLN A 114 28.54 -10.20 2.00
CA GLN A 114 29.23 -11.15 1.11
C GLN A 114 30.36 -10.50 0.30
N VAL A 115 30.16 -9.30 -0.24
CA VAL A 115 31.19 -8.56 -0.98
C VAL A 115 32.38 -8.21 -0.08
N ASN A 116 32.11 -7.90 1.19
CA ASN A 116 33.15 -7.61 2.19
C ASN A 116 33.77 -8.85 2.83
N ASN A 117 33.39 -10.07 2.41
CA ASN A 117 33.77 -11.32 3.07
C ASN A 117 33.49 -11.30 4.59
N PHE A 118 32.39 -10.65 4.97
CA PHE A 118 31.92 -10.57 6.34
C PHE A 118 30.98 -11.74 6.63
N ASP A 119 31.40 -12.66 7.49
CA ASP A 119 30.59 -13.80 7.90
C ASP A 119 29.48 -13.37 8.86
N LEU A 120 28.23 -13.36 8.37
CA LEU A 120 27.07 -13.08 9.19
C LEU A 120 26.73 -14.28 10.08
N ASN A 121 26.71 -14.06 11.39
CA ASN A 121 26.21 -15.06 12.33
C ASN A 121 24.67 -15.05 12.37
N PHE A 122 24.09 -16.10 12.97
CA PHE A 122 22.63 -16.25 13.07
C PHE A 122 21.94 -15.06 13.77
N GLY A 123 22.57 -14.48 14.80
CA GLY A 123 22.05 -13.30 15.48
C GLY A 123 21.98 -12.09 14.58
N GLN A 124 23.00 -11.86 13.74
CA GLN A 124 23.02 -10.76 12.77
C GLN A 124 21.97 -10.93 11.68
N ILE A 125 21.69 -12.15 11.23
CA ILE A 125 20.60 -12.41 10.27
C ILE A 125 19.24 -12.04 10.88
N ILE A 126 19.00 -12.40 12.15
CA ILE A 126 17.78 -11.98 12.86
C ILE A 126 17.74 -10.46 13.00
N THR A 127 18.85 -9.82 13.38
CA THR A 127 18.93 -8.37 13.48
C THR A 127 18.58 -7.71 12.15
N ILE A 128 19.18 -8.12 11.03
CA ILE A 128 18.87 -7.62 9.68
C ILE A 128 17.38 -7.78 9.38
N SER A 129 16.78 -8.94 9.67
CA SER A 129 15.36 -9.16 9.41
C SER A 129 14.46 -8.21 10.19
N ILE A 130 14.74 -8.00 11.49
CA ILE A 130 13.95 -7.10 12.34
C ILE A 130 14.17 -5.65 11.93
N THR A 131 15.42 -5.25 11.68
CA THR A 131 15.76 -3.87 11.36
C THR A 131 15.30 -3.48 9.97
N ALA A 132 15.37 -4.37 8.98
CA ALA A 132 14.78 -4.14 7.65
C ALA A 132 13.26 -3.99 7.72
N THR A 133 12.58 -4.81 8.53
CA THR A 133 11.12 -4.68 8.73
C THR A 133 10.77 -3.36 9.42
N ALA A 134 11.56 -2.92 10.39
CA ALA A 134 11.34 -1.65 11.07
C ALA A 134 11.69 -0.45 10.17
N ALA A 135 12.77 -0.55 9.40
CA ALA A 135 13.27 0.48 8.51
C ALA A 135 12.32 0.70 7.32
N SER A 136 11.70 -0.37 6.81
CA SER A 136 10.72 -0.28 5.72
C SER A 136 9.48 0.55 6.11
N ILE A 137 9.09 0.59 7.40
CA ILE A 137 8.01 1.46 7.90
C ILE A 137 8.43 2.94 7.85
N GLY A 138 9.73 3.21 8.05
CA GLY A 138 10.30 4.56 8.05
C GLY A 138 10.61 5.09 6.65
N ALA A 139 10.58 4.23 5.62
CA ALA A 139 10.82 4.65 4.24
C ALA A 139 9.60 5.41 3.71
N ALA A 140 9.82 6.62 3.19
CA ALA A 140 8.76 7.39 2.56
C ALA A 140 8.34 6.77 1.22
N GLY A 141 7.07 6.90 0.83
CA GLY A 141 6.52 6.39 -0.44
C GLY A 141 6.98 7.13 -1.71
N ILE A 142 8.23 7.61 -1.72
CA ILE A 142 8.88 8.37 -2.79
C ILE A 142 10.03 7.56 -3.40
N PRO A 143 10.48 7.90 -4.62
CA PRO A 143 11.55 7.16 -5.27
C PRO A 143 12.84 7.16 -4.45
N GLN A 144 13.58 6.05 -4.51
CA GLN A 144 14.87 5.85 -3.82
C GLN A 144 14.87 6.02 -2.29
N ALA A 145 13.70 6.10 -1.63
CA ALA A 145 13.65 6.23 -0.17
C ALA A 145 14.35 5.07 0.57
N GLY A 146 14.31 3.87 0.00
CA GLY A 146 14.93 2.66 0.56
C GLY A 146 16.46 2.74 0.70
N LEU A 147 17.14 3.59 -0.08
CA LEU A 147 18.58 3.77 0.07
C LEU A 147 18.96 4.52 1.35
N VAL A 148 18.08 5.43 1.81
CA VAL A 148 18.30 6.20 3.04
C VAL A 148 18.14 5.30 4.27
N THR A 149 17.11 4.46 4.26
CA THR A 149 16.80 3.53 5.34
C THR A 149 17.78 2.35 5.40
N MET A 150 18.43 2.01 4.28
CA MET A 150 19.54 1.03 4.24
C MET A 150 20.66 1.34 5.24
N VAL A 151 20.97 2.61 5.47
CA VAL A 151 22.01 3.02 6.43
C VAL A 151 21.68 2.48 7.84
N ILE A 152 20.41 2.48 8.23
CA ILE A 152 19.96 1.97 9.52
C ILE A 152 20.20 0.44 9.61
N VAL A 153 19.89 -0.27 8.53
CA VAL A 153 20.03 -1.74 8.49
C VAL A 153 21.51 -2.14 8.54
N LEU A 154 22.38 -1.51 7.74
CA LEU A 154 23.82 -1.82 7.73
C LEU A 154 24.50 -1.49 9.06
N THR A 155 24.20 -0.31 9.62
CA THR A 155 24.76 0.10 10.93
C THR A 155 24.32 -0.81 12.07
N SER A 156 23.11 -1.39 11.99
CA SER A 156 22.61 -2.32 13.02
C SER A 156 23.43 -3.60 13.19
N VAL A 157 24.15 -4.01 12.14
CA VAL A 157 25.03 -5.19 12.15
C VAL A 157 26.51 -4.86 12.01
N GLY A 158 26.86 -3.57 11.96
CA GLY A 158 28.24 -3.09 11.88
C GLY A 158 28.86 -3.18 10.49
N LEU A 159 28.05 -3.20 9.43
CA LEU A 159 28.54 -3.20 8.05
C LEU A 159 28.86 -1.77 7.56
N PRO A 160 29.87 -1.61 6.69
CA PRO A 160 30.23 -0.32 6.10
C PRO A 160 29.10 0.21 5.22
N THR A 161 28.72 1.48 5.43
CA THR A 161 27.63 2.12 4.68
C THR A 161 28.07 2.70 3.33
N ASP A 162 29.38 2.87 3.13
CA ASP A 162 29.94 3.41 1.88
C ASP A 162 29.65 2.49 0.68
N ASP A 163 29.46 1.19 0.93
CA ASP A 163 29.15 0.18 -0.08
C ASP A 163 27.72 0.26 -0.63
N ILE A 164 26.85 1.11 -0.07
CA ILE A 164 25.55 1.44 -0.67
C ILE A 164 25.75 1.98 -2.10
N THR A 165 26.87 2.66 -2.36
CA THR A 165 27.22 3.20 -3.68
C THR A 165 27.26 2.13 -4.78
N LEU A 166 27.57 0.88 -4.45
CA LEU A 166 27.56 -0.25 -5.39
C LEU A 166 26.14 -0.55 -5.89
N ILE A 167 25.14 -0.38 -5.02
CA ILE A 167 23.74 -0.74 -5.28
C ILE A 167 23.01 0.39 -6.03
N ILE A 168 23.42 1.65 -5.83
CA ILE A 168 22.83 2.82 -6.50
C ILE A 168 22.74 2.64 -8.02
N ALA A 169 23.73 1.99 -8.63
CA ALA A 169 23.79 1.76 -10.07
C ALA A 169 22.59 0.95 -10.62
N VAL A 170 22.03 0.04 -9.81
CA VAL A 170 20.91 -0.84 -10.21
C VAL A 170 19.59 -0.46 -9.52
N ASP A 171 19.64 0.40 -8.50
CA ASP A 171 18.48 0.77 -7.68
C ASP A 171 17.36 1.40 -8.51
N TRP A 172 17.68 2.23 -9.52
CA TRP A 172 16.67 2.90 -10.35
C TRP A 172 15.66 1.94 -11.01
N PHE A 173 16.07 0.69 -11.27
CA PHE A 173 15.24 -0.34 -11.85
C PHE A 173 14.54 -1.17 -10.77
N LEU A 174 15.29 -1.59 -9.74
CA LEU A 174 14.76 -2.36 -8.62
C LEU A 174 13.68 -1.59 -7.87
N ASP A 175 13.83 -0.28 -7.72
CA ASP A 175 12.89 0.61 -7.04
C ASP A 175 11.49 0.56 -7.64
N ARG A 176 11.40 0.45 -8.97
CA ARG A 176 10.13 0.34 -9.69
C ARG A 176 9.41 -0.96 -9.36
N LEU A 177 10.16 -2.06 -9.25
CA LEU A 177 9.62 -3.37 -8.90
C LEU A 177 9.20 -3.43 -7.42
N ARG A 178 10.00 -2.82 -6.53
CA ARG A 178 9.65 -2.67 -5.10
C ARG A 178 8.34 -1.91 -4.95
N THR A 179 8.25 -0.73 -5.58
CA THR A 179 7.06 0.11 -5.55
C THR A 179 5.82 -0.65 -6.04
N THR A 180 5.96 -1.35 -7.17
CA THR A 180 4.85 -2.14 -7.74
C THR A 180 4.40 -3.24 -6.77
N THR A 181 5.34 -3.89 -6.08
CA THR A 181 5.05 -4.93 -5.07
C THR A 181 4.36 -4.34 -3.84
N ASN A 182 4.80 -3.18 -3.36
CA ASN A 182 4.19 -2.49 -2.21
C ASN A 182 2.74 -2.10 -2.53
N VAL A 183 2.50 -1.47 -3.69
CA VAL A 183 1.14 -1.09 -4.13
C VAL A 183 0.23 -2.31 -4.28
N LEU A 184 0.77 -3.43 -4.79
CA LEU A 184 0.03 -4.70 -4.87
C LEU A 184 -0.33 -5.23 -3.47
N GLY A 185 0.63 -5.21 -2.53
CA GLY A 185 0.43 -5.62 -1.14
C GLY A 185 -0.68 -4.83 -0.46
N ASP A 186 -0.63 -3.50 -0.55
CA ASP A 186 -1.65 -2.60 0.02
C ASP A 186 -3.04 -2.88 -0.54
N SER A 187 -3.10 -3.11 -1.86
CA SER A 187 -4.35 -3.36 -2.57
C SER A 187 -4.98 -4.70 -2.18
N LEU A 188 -4.18 -5.76 -2.11
CA LEU A 188 -4.64 -7.08 -1.65
C LEU A 188 -5.00 -7.03 -0.16
N GLY A 189 -4.25 -6.28 0.65
CA GLY A 189 -4.54 -6.00 2.04
C GLY A 189 -5.91 -5.35 2.22
N ALA A 190 -6.25 -4.34 1.40
CA ALA A 190 -7.57 -3.71 1.42
C ALA A 190 -8.69 -4.71 1.13
N GLY A 191 -8.52 -5.58 0.13
CA GLY A 191 -9.50 -6.63 -0.19
C GLY A 191 -9.62 -7.71 0.91
N ILE A 192 -8.54 -8.01 1.62
CA ILE A 192 -8.55 -8.92 2.79
C ILE A 192 -9.30 -8.27 3.96
N VAL A 193 -8.98 -7.01 4.29
CA VAL A 193 -9.63 -6.27 5.37
C VAL A 193 -11.13 -6.12 5.10
N GLU A 194 -11.52 -5.79 3.87
CA GLU A 194 -12.93 -5.77 3.48
C GLU A 194 -13.63 -7.10 3.73
N HIS A 195 -13.01 -8.22 3.33
CA HIS A 195 -13.58 -9.54 3.51
C HIS A 195 -13.79 -9.89 4.99
N LEU A 196 -12.84 -9.50 5.86
CA LEU A 196 -12.89 -9.74 7.30
C LEU A 196 -13.89 -8.82 8.00
N SER A 197 -13.95 -7.53 7.62
CA SER A 197 -14.83 -6.52 8.22
C SER A 197 -16.25 -6.48 7.62
N ARG A 198 -16.61 -7.41 6.74
CA ARG A 198 -17.95 -7.46 6.10
C ARG A 198 -19.14 -7.37 7.07
N HIS A 199 -18.99 -7.88 8.30
CA HIS A 199 -20.06 -7.85 9.31
C HIS A 199 -20.17 -6.45 9.94
N GLU A 200 -19.04 -5.81 10.22
CA GLU A 200 -18.96 -4.43 10.72
C GLU A 200 -19.53 -3.44 9.69
N LEU A 201 -19.17 -3.61 8.42
CA LEU A 201 -19.67 -2.79 7.32
C LEU A 201 -21.20 -2.88 7.20
N LYS A 202 -21.75 -4.10 7.26
CA LYS A 202 -23.21 -4.32 7.23
C LYS A 202 -23.92 -3.71 8.44
N ASN A 203 -23.38 -3.87 9.64
CA ASN A 203 -23.98 -3.30 10.85
C ASN A 203 -23.99 -1.77 10.78
N HIS A 204 -22.89 -1.17 10.32
CA HIS A 204 -22.80 0.27 10.14
C HIS A 204 -23.80 0.79 9.08
N ASP A 205 -24.06 0.02 8.02
CA ASP A 205 -25.08 0.37 7.02
C ASP A 205 -26.49 0.35 7.62
N VAL A 206 -26.79 -0.64 8.47
CA VAL A 206 -28.08 -0.73 9.19
C VAL A 206 -28.26 0.41 10.18
N GLU A 207 -27.24 0.72 10.99
CA GLU A 207 -27.28 1.83 11.95
C GLU A 207 -27.45 3.17 11.26
N THR A 208 -26.72 3.39 10.16
CA THR A 208 -26.84 4.63 9.36
C THR A 208 -28.22 4.72 8.68
N GLY A 209 -28.75 3.59 8.19
CA GLY A 209 -30.10 3.55 7.62
C GLY A 209 -31.17 3.89 8.66
N ASN A 210 -31.07 3.33 9.86
CA ASN A 210 -32.02 3.58 10.94
C ASN A 210 -31.98 5.03 11.44
N SER A 211 -30.79 5.63 11.58
CA SER A 211 -30.66 7.03 12.00
C SER A 211 -31.22 8.01 10.97
N VAL A 212 -31.04 7.74 9.67
CA VAL A 212 -31.65 8.54 8.59
C VAL A 212 -33.18 8.41 8.59
N ILE A 213 -33.71 7.21 8.90
CA ILE A 213 -35.16 7.01 9.05
C ILE A 213 -35.68 7.78 10.26
N GLU A 214 -35.04 7.66 11.43
CA GLU A 214 -35.41 8.40 12.63
C GLU A 214 -35.36 9.92 12.41
N GLU A 215 -34.33 10.45 11.76
CA GLU A 215 -34.23 11.89 11.48
C GLU A 215 -35.33 12.37 10.52
N ASN A 216 -35.71 11.55 9.53
CA ASN A 216 -36.83 11.86 8.63
C ASN A 216 -38.20 11.74 9.32
N GLU A 217 -38.37 10.76 10.20
CA GLU A 217 -39.58 10.62 11.03
C GLU A 217 -39.71 11.73 12.06
N VAL A 218 -38.60 12.27 12.59
CA VAL A 218 -38.61 13.44 13.49
C VAL A 218 -38.87 14.74 12.71
N LYS A 219 -38.44 14.87 11.45
CA LYS A 219 -38.74 16.06 10.62
C LYS A 219 -40.18 16.14 10.11
N LYS A 220 -40.83 15.00 9.83
CA LYS A 220 -42.25 14.94 9.43
C LYS A 220 -43.25 15.62 10.40
N PRO A 221 -43.20 15.41 11.74
CA PRO A 221 -44.15 16.02 12.66
C PRO A 221 -44.01 17.55 12.74
N TYR A 222 -42.83 18.12 12.46
CA TYR A 222 -42.66 19.57 12.40
C TYR A 222 -43.23 20.19 11.11
N GLN A 223 -43.22 19.47 9.99
CA GLN A 223 -43.77 19.98 8.71
C GLN A 223 -45.30 19.98 8.66
N LEU A 224 -45.95 19.02 9.32
CA LEU A 224 -47.42 18.97 9.38
C LEU A 224 -48.02 20.15 10.18
N ILE A 225 -47.33 20.62 11.21
CA ILE A 225 -47.78 21.76 12.03
C ILE A 225 -47.60 23.10 11.28
N ALA A 226 -46.59 23.23 10.43
CA ALA A 226 -46.32 24.46 9.68
C ALA A 226 -47.29 24.69 8.51
N GLN A 227 -47.92 23.64 7.97
CA GLN A 227 -48.85 23.77 6.82
C GLN A 227 -50.28 24.15 7.22
N GLU A 228 -50.68 23.99 8.49
CA GLU A 228 -52.03 24.37 8.95
C GLU A 228 -52.13 25.85 9.39
N SER A 229 -51.02 26.59 9.51
CA SER A 229 -51.04 27.97 10.03
C SER A 229 -51.29 29.06 8.97
N ASP A 230 -51.28 28.76 7.67
CA ASP A 230 -51.34 29.77 6.60
C ASP A 230 -52.69 29.82 5.83
N ALA A 231 -53.74 29.19 6.34
CA ALA A 231 -55.03 29.05 5.64
C ALA A 231 -56.20 29.88 6.24
N GLU A 232 -55.95 31.04 6.85
CA GLU A 232 -57.01 32.01 7.17
C GLU A 232 -56.59 33.44 6.81
N LYS A 233 -57.01 33.90 5.63
CA LYS A 233 -57.20 35.34 5.35
C LYS A 233 -58.67 35.56 5.00
N PRO A 234 -59.38 36.51 5.63
CA PRO A 234 -60.76 36.82 5.25
C PRO A 234 -60.77 37.49 3.89
N ALA A 235 -61.72 37.07 3.05
CA ALA A 235 -62.11 37.79 1.85
C ALA A 235 -62.96 38.99 2.27
N ASP A 236 -62.43 40.21 2.13
CA ASP A 236 -63.26 41.41 2.11
C ASP A 236 -63.40 41.90 0.66
N SER A 237 -64.65 41.84 0.24
CA SER A 237 -65.20 42.31 -1.02
C SER A 237 -65.59 43.78 -0.93
N GLU A 238 -65.62 44.41 -2.11
CA GLU A 238 -66.36 45.63 -2.50
C GLU A 238 -65.67 46.99 -2.33
N THR A 239 -65.93 48.06 -3.10
CA THR A 239 -66.31 48.34 -4.51
C THR A 239 -66.30 49.88 -4.62
N LYS A 240 -65.75 50.45 -5.72
CA LYS A 240 -65.98 51.79 -6.33
C LYS A 240 -66.13 53.05 -5.43
N MET A 241 -65.25 54.05 -5.66
CA MET A 241 -65.51 55.24 -6.49
C MET A 241 -64.21 55.96 -6.81
#